data_AF-A0A5M3XWF4-F1
#
_entry.id   AF-A0A5M3XWF4-F1
#
_cell.length_a   1.000
_cell.length_b   1.000
_cell.length_c   1.000
_cell.angle_alpha   90.00
_cell.angle_beta   90.00
_cell.angle_gamma   90.00
#
_symmetry.space_group_name_H-M   'P 1'
#
loop_
_entity.id
_entity.type
_entity.pdbx_description
1 polymer ?
#
loop_
_entity_poly.entity_id
_entity_poly.type
_entity_poly.pdbx_seq_one_letter_code
_entity_poly.pdbx_strand_id
1 'polypeptide(L)'
;MWTLVLRGGARVPVVAAQWCDAFGVVTHGRVQLELRDGEPGPVLGRDAGFWLRGTGVRALRNPGRRTARVRILTPRARTVTHPVRQPPNNGVTT
;
A
#
# COMPACT_ATOMS: atom_id res chain seq x y z
N MET A 1 11.85 5.31 -3.33
CA MET A 1 11.35 5.35 -1.94
C MET A 1 11.31 6.79 -1.47
N TRP A 2 10.21 7.23 -0.88
CA TRP A 2 10.04 8.60 -0.39
C TRP A 2 9.08 8.63 0.80
N THR A 3 9.01 9.75 1.52
CA THR A 3 8.12 9.92 2.67
C THR A 3 7.01 10.91 2.34
N LEU A 4 5.77 10.46 2.45
CA LEU A 4 4.59 11.30 2.41
C LEU A 4 4.33 11.88 3.81
N VAL A 5 4.20 13.19 3.89
CA VAL A 5 3.83 13.90 5.12
C VAL A 5 2.41 14.42 4.99
N LEU A 6 1.53 13.98 5.89
CA LEU A 6 0.12 14.39 5.93
C LEU A 6 -0.10 15.26 7.18
N ARG A 7 -0.33 16.56 6.98
CA ARG A 7 -0.77 17.45 8.08
C ARG A 7 -2.14 17.01 8.61
N GLY A 8 -2.52 17.48 9.80
CA GLY A 8 -3.83 17.14 10.37
C GLY A 8 -4.98 17.51 9.44
N GLY A 9 -5.92 16.59 9.22
CA GLY A 9 -7.04 16.76 8.29
C GLY A 9 -6.69 16.72 6.80
N ALA A 10 -5.39 16.63 6.44
CA ALA A 10 -4.97 16.65 5.04
C ALA A 10 -5.45 15.40 4.30
N ARG A 11 -5.68 15.58 2.99
CA ARG A 11 -6.07 14.53 2.04
C ARG A 11 -5.13 14.57 0.85
N VAL A 12 -4.61 13.40 0.46
CA VAL A 12 -3.76 13.25 -0.73
C VAL A 12 -4.40 12.22 -1.65
N PRO A 13 -4.77 12.60 -2.89
CA PRO A 13 -5.31 11.65 -3.84
C PRO A 13 -4.23 10.64 -4.27
N VAL A 14 -4.66 9.39 -4.44
CA VAL A 14 -3.83 8.32 -5.00
C VAL A 14 -4.01 8.35 -6.51
N VAL A 15 -3.00 8.87 -7.21
CA VAL A 15 -3.00 8.92 -8.67
C VAL A 15 -2.49 7.58 -9.19
N ALA A 16 -3.37 6.74 -9.75
CA ALA A 16 -3.03 5.37 -10.13
C ALA A 16 -1.74 5.27 -10.96
N ALA A 17 -1.52 6.18 -11.92
CA ALA A 17 -0.31 6.19 -12.75
C ALA A 17 0.99 6.43 -11.95
N GLN A 18 0.95 7.25 -10.89
CA GLN A 18 2.13 7.59 -10.09
C GLN A 18 2.39 6.56 -8.97
N TRP A 19 1.36 5.82 -8.56
CA TRP A 19 1.39 4.92 -7.40
C TRP A 19 1.13 3.47 -7.81
N CYS A 20 1.28 3.15 -9.10
CA CYS A 20 0.84 1.88 -9.71
C CYS A 20 1.40 0.64 -9.00
N ASP A 21 2.61 0.72 -8.45
CA ASP A 21 3.23 -0.35 -7.65
C ASP A 21 3.58 0.12 -6.23
N ALA A 22 2.93 1.15 -5.72
CA ALA A 22 3.27 1.70 -4.43
C ALA A 22 2.72 0.86 -3.26
N PHE A 23 3.62 0.46 -2.38
CA PHE A 23 3.34 -0.05 -1.05
C PHE A 23 3.61 1.05 -0.01
N GLY A 24 2.61 1.32 0.83
CA GLY A 24 2.68 2.32 1.90
C GLY A 24 2.88 1.66 3.25
N VAL A 25 3.74 2.24 4.10
CA VAL A 25 3.86 1.87 5.52
C VAL A 25 3.69 3.12 6.36
N VAL A 26 2.76 3.09 7.32
CA VAL A 26 2.60 4.20 8.26
C VAL A 26 3.77 4.18 9.23
N THR A 27 4.60 5.22 9.21
CA THR A 27 5.77 5.32 10.11
C THR A 27 5.50 6.21 11.32
N HIS A 28 4.47 7.05 11.24
CA HIS A 28 4.05 7.91 12.35
C HIS A 28 2.57 8.27 12.24
N GLY A 29 1.87 8.29 13.37
CA GLY A 29 0.47 8.74 13.46
C GLY A 29 -0.52 7.70 12.94
N ARG A 30 -1.62 8.19 12.35
CA ARG A 30 -2.70 7.39 11.79
C ARG A 30 -3.07 7.91 10.40
N VAL A 31 -3.42 7.01 9.50
CA VAL A 31 -3.85 7.35 8.15
C VAL A 31 -5.12 6.57 7.83
N GLN A 32 -6.16 7.28 7.40
CA GLN A 32 -7.38 6.69 6.90
C GLN A 32 -7.28 6.49 5.38
N LEU A 33 -7.65 5.32 4.92
CA LEU A 33 -7.83 5.07 3.49
C LEU A 33 -9.21 5.60 3.08
N GLU A 34 -9.30 6.28 1.95
CA GLU A 34 -10.57 6.65 1.33
C GLU A 34 -10.80 5.74 0.13
N LEU A 35 -11.97 5.12 0.05
CA LEU A 35 -12.32 4.16 -0.99
C LEU A 35 -12.88 4.86 -2.24
N ARG A 36 -13.01 4.13 -3.35
CA ARG A 36 -13.43 4.66 -4.66
C ARG A 36 -14.79 5.36 -4.65
N ASP A 37 -15.75 4.83 -3.91
CA ASP A 37 -17.07 5.43 -3.65
C ASP A 37 -16.97 6.76 -2.87
N GLY A 38 -15.90 6.93 -2.10
CA GLY A 38 -15.65 8.08 -1.26
C GLY A 38 -15.96 7.85 0.20
N GLU A 39 -16.32 6.62 0.54
CA GLU A 39 -16.53 6.23 1.91
C GLU A 39 -15.21 6.22 2.67
N PRO A 40 -15.24 6.62 3.95
CA PRO A 40 -14.11 6.46 4.85
C PRO A 40 -13.83 4.96 5.04
N GLY A 41 -12.66 4.53 4.59
CA GLY A 41 -12.14 3.19 4.80
C GLY A 41 -11.41 3.05 6.14
N PRO A 42 -10.65 1.95 6.31
CA PRO A 42 -9.97 1.64 7.56
C PRO A 42 -8.92 2.68 7.93
N VAL A 43 -8.75 2.87 9.24
CA VAL A 43 -7.70 3.70 9.82
C VAL A 43 -6.51 2.83 10.19
N LEU A 44 -5.37 3.11 9.57
CA LEU A 44 -4.13 2.41 9.75
C LEU A 44 -3.24 3.14 10.77
N GLY A 45 -2.79 2.41 11.78
CA GLY A 45 -1.84 2.89 12.79
C GLY A 45 -0.39 2.73 12.35
N ARG A 46 0.54 3.15 13.21
CA ARG A 46 1.98 2.96 13.01
C ARG A 46 2.30 1.49 12.71
N ASP A 47 3.25 1.29 11.80
CA ASP A 47 3.77 0.01 11.30
C ASP A 47 2.79 -0.80 10.45
N ALA A 48 1.56 -0.31 10.22
CA ALA A 48 0.64 -0.90 9.26
C ALA A 48 1.13 -0.67 7.82
N GLY A 49 1.22 -1.76 7.06
CA GLY A 49 1.51 -1.77 5.64
C GLY A 49 0.25 -1.94 4.80
N PHE A 50 0.21 -1.32 3.62
CA PHE A 50 -0.93 -1.42 2.70
C PHE A 50 -0.52 -1.24 1.25
N TRP A 51 -1.23 -1.94 0.37
CA TRP A 51 -1.12 -1.78 -1.07
C TRP A 51 -2.10 -0.74 -1.60
N LEU A 52 -1.65 0.08 -2.53
CA LEU A 52 -2.49 1.06 -3.21
C LEU A 52 -3.11 0.51 -4.51
N ARG A 53 -2.44 -0.44 -5.15
CA ARG A 53 -2.95 -1.12 -6.34
C ARG A 53 -4.00 -2.16 -5.96
N GLY A 54 -5.10 -2.19 -6.71
CA GLY A 54 -6.10 -3.26 -6.63
C GLY A 54 -6.97 -3.27 -5.37
N THR A 55 -6.73 -2.37 -4.40
CA THR A 55 -7.43 -2.32 -3.11
C THR A 55 -8.62 -1.37 -3.08
N GLY A 56 -8.89 -0.66 -4.18
CA GLY A 56 -10.01 0.31 -4.24
C GLY A 56 -9.75 1.61 -3.48
N VAL A 57 -8.51 1.87 -3.04
CA VAL A 57 -8.12 3.12 -2.38
C VAL A 57 -7.98 4.23 -3.42
N ARG A 58 -8.62 5.38 -3.17
CA ARG A 58 -8.53 6.59 -4.02
C ARG A 58 -7.81 7.75 -3.35
N ALA A 59 -7.73 7.80 -2.03
CA ALA A 59 -7.01 8.83 -1.31
C ALA A 59 -6.49 8.34 0.06
N LEU A 60 -5.49 9.04 0.57
CA LEU A 60 -5.01 8.91 1.93
C LEU A 60 -5.40 10.17 2.71
N ARG A 61 -6.00 9.98 3.88
CA ARG A 61 -6.46 11.06 4.75
C ARG A 61 -5.81 10.98 6.11
N ASN A 62 -5.45 12.10 6.71
CA ASN A 62 -5.07 12.14 8.11
C ASN A 62 -6.30 12.50 8.96
N PRO A 63 -6.89 11.54 9.69
CA PRO A 63 -8.11 11.79 10.47
C PRO A 63 -7.83 12.61 11.74
N GLY A 64 -6.57 12.74 12.15
CA GLY A 64 -6.18 13.44 13.37
C GLY A 64 -5.74 14.88 13.11
N ARG A 65 -5.47 15.61 14.20
CA ARG A 65 -4.87 16.96 14.16
C ARG A 65 -3.34 16.92 14.04
N ARG A 66 -2.71 15.83 14.47
CA ARG A 66 -1.24 15.66 14.45
C ARG A 66 -0.77 15.15 13.10
N THR A 67 0.43 15.54 12.70
CA THR A 67 1.05 15.07 11.45
C THR A 67 1.24 13.55 11.41
N ALA A 68 0.82 12.93 10.33
CA ALA A 68 1.08 11.53 10.01
C ALA A 68 2.19 11.43 8.94
N ARG A 69 2.96 10.35 8.97
CA ARG A 69 4.00 10.06 7.98
C ARG A 69 3.81 8.67 7.42
N VAL A 70 3.85 8.55 6.09
CA VAL A 70 3.80 7.27 5.38
C VAL A 70 5.06 7.15 4.55
N ARG A 71 5.74 6.01 4.67
CA ARG A 71 6.85 5.66 3.80
C ARG A 71 6.29 4.97 2.55
N ILE A 72 6.56 5.53 1.39
CA ILE A 72 6.12 4.99 0.11
C ILE A 72 7.28 4.25 -0.56
N LEU A 73 7.06 2.96 -0.77
CA LEU A 73 7.95 2.03 -1.44
C LEU A 73 7.35 1.73 -2.80
N THR A 74 8.04 2.14 -3.86
CA THR A 74 7.73 1.69 -5.22
C THR A 74 8.79 0.65 -5.59
N PRO A 75 8.46 -0.65 -5.57
CA PRO A 75 9.34 -1.66 -6.12
C PRO A 75 9.51 -1.31 -7.60
N ARG A 76 10.72 -0.88 -7.99
CA ARG A 76 11.07 -0.96 -9.41
C ARG A 76 11.10 -2.45 -9.71
N ALA A 77 10.21 -2.91 -10.59
CA ALA A 77 10.23 -4.27 -11.07
C ALA A 77 11.61 -4.56 -11.67
N ARG A 78 12.49 -5.20 -10.90
CA ARG A 78 13.48 -6.11 -11.46
C ARG A 78 12.74 -7.43 -11.55
N THR A 79 12.34 -7.78 -12.77
CA THR A 79 11.86 -9.11 -13.09
C THR A 79 12.98 -10.08 -12.74
N VAL A 80 12.91 -10.69 -11.55
CA VAL A 80 13.76 -11.83 -11.23
C VAL A 80 12.94 -13.06 -11.57
N THR A 81 13.13 -13.56 -12.79
CA THR A 81 12.62 -14.86 -13.20
C THR A 81 13.40 -15.90 -12.43
N HIS A 82 12.95 -16.28 -11.24
CA HIS A 82 13.44 -17.50 -10.60
C HIS A 82 12.67 -18.68 -11.23
N PRO A 83 13.31 -19.56 -12.01
CA PRO A 83 12.66 -20.79 -12.42
C PRO A 83 12.41 -21.62 -11.16
N VAL A 84 11.15 -21.77 -10.78
CA VAL A 84 10.74 -22.77 -9.81
C VAL A 84 11.08 -24.13 -10.40
N ARG A 85 12.13 -24.79 -9.89
CA ARG A 85 12.32 -26.23 -10.12
C ARG A 85 11.21 -26.95 -9.37
N GLN A 86 10.14 -27.27 -10.10
CA GLN A 86 9.11 -28.16 -9.60
C GLN A 86 9.69 -29.59 -9.58
N PRO A 87 9.76 -30.27 -8.42
CA PRO A 87 10.20 -31.65 -8.39
C PRO A 87 9.19 -32.55 -9.12
N PRO A 88 9.65 -33.63 -9.79
CA PRO A 88 8.77 -34.52 -10.54
C PRO A 88 7.74 -35.17 -9.61
N ASN A 89 6.48 -35.14 -10.05
CA ASN A 89 5.36 -35.74 -9.36
C ASN A 89 5.40 -37.25 -9.60
N ASN A 90 5.90 -38.02 -8.63
CA ASN A 90 5.93 -39.49 -8.72
C ASN A 90 4.52 -40.04 -8.48
N GLY A 91 3.75 -40.15 -9.56
CA GLY A 91 2.50 -40.91 -9.56
C GLY A 91 2.79 -42.38 -9.25
N VAL A 92 2.26 -42.88 -8.14
CA VAL A 92 2.15 -44.32 -7.89
C VAL A 92 0.68 -44.68 -8.04
N THR A 93 0.40 -45.48 -9.06
CA THR A 93 -0.87 -46.17 -9.27
C THR A 93 -0.77 -47.54 -8.59
N THR A 94 -1.74 -47.87 -7.77
CA THR A 94 -2.08 -49.27 -7.40
C THR A 94 -3.59 -49.40 -7.42
#